data_AF-A0A9X6BJR4-F1
#
_entry.id   AF-A0A9X6BJR4-F1
#
_cell.length_a   1.000
_cell.length_b   1.000
_cell.length_c   1.000
_cell.angle_alpha   90.00
_cell.angle_beta   90.00
_cell.angle_gamma   90.00
#
_symmetry.space_group_name_H-M   'P 1'
#
loop_
_entity.id
_entity.type
_entity.pdbx_description
1 polymer ?
#
loop_
_entity_poly.entity_id
_entity_poly.type
_entity_poly.pdbx_seq_one_letter_code
_entity_poly.pdbx_strand_id
1 'polypeptide(L)'
;MSTFTVFFCGTGSNSLDYDSANYSEGQLISTLARNHLGVEFDDWLIADGPGSRNQQENDKWTLPGNYTDARGTTFGSGWEENVKHAIAVIKKDPSHMRTLMTDAEIRILQREKAAAEAAGLEPQNTFGGWTPANRHRKIVPQALQKARAKVLRTPLPDRVNLIGWSRGAVTCHMMANAMYADPQLRHICVNIFAIDPVPGPLNFQLNRTTLNTNVLEYRAVYARDERARGFTPIIPDVKVKKELILMPGAHATLVGNASKNGKGGGNQIFPEPGQMVRHLAETFLRDNGTQLGSCLNLKDTGLLELYEQILKDDRSYIAMRQLGYGMGCVETESGDRWAAVGSGAAVAGLTSLPMLHPDPIFVNWHHRSVYIKHYADLTGRPEAIERDLLAQWFPVTTGRFISRP
;
A
#
# COMPACT_ATOMS: atom_id res chain seq x y z
N MET A 1 -24.09 2.51 2.62
CA MET A 1 -23.12 1.45 2.92
C MET A 1 -21.93 2.08 3.62
N SER A 2 -21.48 1.52 4.73
CA SER A 2 -20.28 1.94 5.46
C SER A 2 -19.04 1.20 4.96
N THR A 3 -17.93 1.91 4.83
CA THR A 3 -16.64 1.37 4.38
C THR A 3 -15.59 1.62 5.44
N PHE A 4 -14.82 0.59 5.79
CA PHE A 4 -13.62 0.72 6.61
C PHE A 4 -12.37 0.48 5.76
N THR A 5 -11.35 1.34 5.86
CA THR A 5 -10.13 1.20 5.04
C THR A 5 -8.90 0.88 5.89
N VAL A 6 -8.11 -0.12 5.48
CA VAL A 6 -6.87 -0.48 6.17
C VAL A 6 -5.67 -0.29 5.26
N PHE A 7 -4.68 0.45 5.77
CA PHE A 7 -3.43 0.76 5.10
C PHE A 7 -2.29 -0.03 5.75
N PHE A 8 -1.63 -0.92 5.00
CA PHE A 8 -0.49 -1.71 5.49
C PHE A 8 0.82 -1.26 4.86
N CYS A 9 1.69 -0.65 5.66
CA CYS A 9 3.02 -0.24 5.20
C CYS A 9 3.90 -1.45 4.85
N GLY A 10 4.83 -1.22 3.92
CA GLY A 10 5.84 -2.20 3.55
C GLY A 10 6.94 -2.33 4.60
N THR A 11 7.79 -3.34 4.44
CA THR A 11 8.97 -3.58 5.30
C THR A 11 9.74 -2.30 5.63
N GLY A 12 10.05 -2.09 6.91
CA GLY A 12 10.88 -0.95 7.32
C GLY A 12 10.23 0.43 7.10
N SER A 13 8.99 0.46 6.61
CA SER A 13 8.21 1.66 6.36
C SER A 13 7.11 1.82 7.40
N ASN A 14 6.73 3.06 7.69
CA ASN A 14 5.80 3.42 8.76
C ASN A 14 4.90 4.60 8.36
N SER A 15 3.92 4.92 9.19
CA SER A 15 2.95 6.00 8.95
C SER A 15 3.56 7.41 8.90
N LEU A 16 4.81 7.59 9.31
CA LEU A 16 5.53 8.87 9.25
C LEU A 16 6.33 9.04 7.95
N ASP A 17 6.39 8.03 7.08
CA ASP A 17 7.15 8.12 5.82
C ASP A 17 6.50 9.02 4.74
N TYR A 18 5.33 9.62 5.03
CA TYR A 18 4.70 10.63 4.18
C TYR A 18 5.59 11.89 4.04
N ASP A 19 6.49 12.13 4.99
CA ASP A 19 7.45 13.25 5.02
C ASP A 19 8.90 12.78 4.90
N SER A 20 9.11 11.54 4.43
CA SER A 20 10.44 10.99 4.29
C SER A 20 11.08 11.47 2.98
N ALA A 21 12.30 12.02 3.07
CA ALA A 21 13.08 12.49 1.92
C ALA A 21 13.44 11.39 0.90
N ASN A 22 13.20 10.12 1.23
CA ASN A 22 13.39 9.00 0.32
C ASN A 22 12.29 8.88 -0.76
N TYR A 23 11.18 9.60 -0.60
CA TYR A 23 10.04 9.56 -1.51
C TYR A 23 9.72 10.97 -2.01
N SER A 24 9.56 11.13 -3.33
CA SER A 24 9.38 12.45 -3.94
C SER A 24 8.11 13.18 -3.51
N GLU A 25 7.06 12.42 -3.20
CA GLU A 25 5.74 12.93 -2.78
C GLU A 25 5.24 12.26 -1.50
N GLY A 26 6.18 11.82 -0.66
CA GLY A 26 5.89 10.94 0.48
C GLY A 26 5.66 9.49 0.06
N GLN A 27 5.81 8.57 1.01
CA GLN A 27 5.54 7.15 0.76
C GLN A 27 4.04 6.95 0.51
N LEU A 28 3.71 6.23 -0.56
CA LEU A 28 2.32 6.14 -1.06
C LEU A 28 1.28 5.68 -0.02
N ILE A 29 1.53 4.60 0.71
CA ILE A 29 0.60 4.04 1.71
C ILE A 29 0.35 5.04 2.85
N SER A 30 1.42 5.65 3.39
CA SER A 30 1.29 6.61 4.48
C SER A 30 0.62 7.90 4.00
N THR A 31 0.96 8.39 2.81
CA THR A 31 0.29 9.54 2.18
C THR A 31 -1.21 9.28 1.97
N LEU A 32 -1.60 8.10 1.48
CA LEU A 32 -3.02 7.75 1.30
C LEU A 32 -3.78 7.71 2.63
N ALA A 33 -3.18 7.13 3.67
CA ALA A 33 -3.79 7.09 5.00
C ALA A 33 -4.01 8.50 5.56
N ARG A 34 -3.02 9.40 5.40
CA ARG A 34 -3.14 10.81 5.81
C ARG A 34 -4.20 11.59 5.06
N ASN A 35 -4.44 11.20 3.83
CA ASN A 35 -5.44 11.82 2.98
C ASN A 35 -6.85 11.29 3.25
N HIS A 36 -7.03 10.31 4.14
CA HIS A 36 -8.35 9.81 4.51
C HIS A 36 -9.14 10.87 5.30
N LEU A 37 -10.37 11.17 4.88
CA LEU A 37 -11.20 12.24 5.47
C LEU A 37 -11.98 11.79 6.72
N GLY A 38 -12.13 10.48 6.90
CA GLY A 38 -12.78 9.88 8.06
C GLY A 38 -11.92 9.89 9.32
N VAL A 39 -12.49 9.38 10.40
CA VAL A 39 -11.86 9.33 11.73
C VAL A 39 -11.05 8.04 11.87
N GLU A 40 -9.77 8.17 12.26
CA GLU A 40 -8.92 7.01 12.52
C GLU A 40 -9.50 6.12 13.63
N PHE A 41 -9.34 4.82 13.46
CA PHE A 41 -9.96 3.72 14.19
C PHE A 41 -11.46 3.59 13.99
N ASP A 42 -12.17 4.58 13.45
CA ASP A 42 -13.61 4.55 13.13
C ASP A 42 -13.90 4.18 11.68
N ASP A 43 -13.26 4.88 10.75
CA ASP A 43 -13.44 4.69 9.31
C ASP A 43 -12.19 4.08 8.65
N TRP A 44 -11.04 4.18 9.30
CA TRP A 44 -9.78 3.66 8.76
C TRP A 44 -8.73 3.38 9.82
N LEU A 45 -7.68 2.65 9.46
CA LEU A 45 -6.45 2.55 10.25
C LEU A 45 -5.24 2.35 9.35
N ILE A 46 -4.08 2.78 9.82
CA ILE A 46 -2.78 2.44 9.24
C ILE A 46 -2.01 1.52 10.19
N ALA A 47 -1.30 0.54 9.65
CA ALA A 47 -0.42 -0.34 10.39
C ALA A 47 0.99 -0.28 9.78
N ASP A 48 1.96 0.06 10.62
CA ASP A 48 3.37 0.05 10.26
C ASP A 48 3.84 -1.32 9.75
N GLY A 49 4.78 -1.30 8.82
CA GLY A 49 5.32 -2.53 8.26
C GLY A 49 6.30 -3.21 9.22
N PRO A 50 6.52 -4.53 9.09
CA PRO A 50 7.49 -5.22 9.91
C PRO A 50 8.89 -4.62 9.82
N GLY A 51 9.56 -4.51 10.97
CA GLY A 51 10.93 -3.98 11.06
C GLY A 51 11.05 -2.46 10.98
N SER A 52 9.95 -1.72 11.17
CA SER A 52 9.88 -0.25 11.12
C SER A 52 10.16 0.45 12.47
N ARG A 53 10.80 -0.25 13.42
CA ARG A 53 11.08 0.23 14.79
C ARG A 53 9.87 0.34 15.71
N ASN A 54 8.80 -0.42 15.42
CA ASN A 54 7.69 -0.65 16.36
C ASN A 54 7.00 0.65 16.83
N GLN A 55 6.99 1.70 16.01
CA GLN A 55 6.51 3.03 16.44
C GLN A 55 5.03 2.99 16.84
N GLN A 56 4.23 2.20 16.14
CA GLN A 56 2.81 1.94 16.45
C GLN A 56 2.53 0.68 17.29
N GLU A 57 3.52 -0.10 17.74
CA GLU A 57 3.23 -1.29 18.58
C GLU A 57 2.44 -0.93 19.84
N ASN A 58 2.66 0.29 20.31
CA ASN A 58 1.98 0.89 21.43
C ASN A 58 0.49 1.21 21.18
N ASP A 59 0.10 1.38 19.93
CA ASP A 59 -1.28 1.73 19.57
C ASP A 59 -2.10 0.48 19.22
N LYS A 60 -1.47 -0.70 19.20
CA LYS A 60 -2.16 -1.97 18.92
C LYS A 60 -3.21 -2.29 19.98
N TRP A 61 -4.32 -2.83 19.49
CA TRP A 61 -5.46 -3.30 20.29
C TRP A 61 -5.30 -4.76 20.72
N THR A 62 -4.16 -5.36 20.40
CA THR A 62 -3.73 -6.72 20.76
C THR A 62 -2.30 -6.67 21.30
N LEU A 63 -1.90 -7.70 22.06
CA LEU A 63 -0.57 -7.74 22.66
C LEU A 63 0.51 -7.63 21.55
N PRO A 64 1.39 -6.63 21.59
CA PRO A 64 2.46 -6.48 20.62
C PRO A 64 3.50 -7.60 20.80
N GLY A 65 4.07 -8.06 19.69
CA GLY A 65 5.09 -9.11 19.71
C GLY A 65 6.49 -8.62 20.09
N ASN A 66 6.72 -7.29 20.12
CA ASN A 66 7.99 -6.64 20.48
C ASN A 66 9.21 -7.26 19.75
N TYR A 67 9.11 -7.41 18.44
CA TYR A 67 10.17 -7.98 17.63
C TYR A 67 11.34 -7.01 17.44
N THR A 68 12.56 -7.55 17.30
CA THR A 68 13.73 -6.76 16.89
C THR A 68 13.63 -6.41 15.41
N ASP A 69 14.15 -5.24 15.01
CA ASP A 69 14.09 -4.76 13.61
C ASP A 69 14.63 -5.77 12.60
N ALA A 70 15.72 -6.46 12.95
CA ALA A 70 16.31 -7.51 12.12
C ALA A 70 15.35 -8.71 11.94
N ARG A 71 14.69 -9.18 13.02
CA ARG A 71 13.71 -10.28 12.93
C ARG A 71 12.44 -9.87 12.19
N GLY A 72 12.00 -8.62 12.37
CA GLY A 72 10.90 -8.02 11.63
C GLY A 72 11.21 -7.95 10.14
N THR A 73 12.40 -7.47 9.76
CA THR A 73 12.88 -7.26 8.38
C THR A 73 13.25 -8.54 7.64
N THR A 74 13.74 -9.57 8.32
CA THR A 74 14.15 -10.84 7.67
C THR A 74 13.05 -11.90 7.65
N PHE A 75 12.25 -12.01 8.72
CA PHE A 75 11.29 -13.12 8.88
C PHE A 75 9.81 -12.69 8.82
N GLY A 76 9.52 -11.38 8.72
CA GLY A 76 8.14 -10.89 8.66
C GLY A 76 7.43 -10.84 10.02
N SER A 77 8.17 -10.96 11.12
CA SER A 77 7.61 -10.91 12.47
C SER A 77 6.86 -9.58 12.70
N GLY A 78 5.57 -9.64 13.06
CA GLY A 78 4.69 -8.47 13.24
C GLY A 78 3.43 -8.47 12.38
N TRP A 79 3.36 -9.28 11.32
CA TRP A 79 2.19 -9.37 10.45
C TRP A 79 0.94 -9.88 11.13
N GLU A 80 1.10 -10.95 11.90
CA GLU A 80 0.01 -11.60 12.62
C GLU A 80 -0.60 -10.63 13.64
N GLU A 81 0.24 -9.83 14.31
CA GLU A 81 -0.18 -8.77 15.22
C GLU A 81 -0.89 -7.64 14.48
N ASN A 82 -0.41 -7.25 13.30
CA ASN A 82 -1.08 -6.22 12.47
C ASN A 82 -2.47 -6.68 12.02
N VAL A 83 -2.63 -7.93 11.61
CA VAL A 83 -3.94 -8.52 11.26
C VAL A 83 -4.86 -8.55 12.48
N LYS A 84 -4.37 -9.04 13.61
CA LYS A 84 -5.15 -9.10 14.87
C LYS A 84 -5.57 -7.70 15.32
N HIS A 85 -4.67 -6.72 15.24
CA HIS A 85 -4.94 -5.33 15.57
C HIS A 85 -6.05 -4.77 14.68
N ALA A 86 -5.96 -4.94 13.36
CA ALA A 86 -6.97 -4.43 12.43
C ALA A 86 -8.35 -5.06 12.66
N ILE A 87 -8.40 -6.37 12.90
CA ILE A 87 -9.64 -7.08 13.25
C ILE A 87 -10.22 -6.55 14.56
N ALA A 88 -9.40 -6.34 15.59
CA ALA A 88 -9.85 -5.81 16.87
C ALA A 88 -10.43 -4.38 16.75
N VAL A 89 -9.82 -3.53 15.90
CA VAL A 89 -10.32 -2.18 15.61
C VAL A 89 -11.68 -2.24 14.89
N ILE A 90 -11.80 -3.05 13.84
CA ILE A 90 -13.07 -3.22 13.10
C ILE A 90 -14.20 -3.68 14.04
N LYS A 91 -13.90 -4.67 14.89
CA LYS A 91 -14.86 -5.22 15.86
C LYS A 91 -15.12 -4.30 17.05
N LYS A 92 -14.35 -3.21 17.19
CA LYS A 92 -14.36 -2.31 18.35
C LYS A 92 -14.11 -3.03 19.67
N ASP A 93 -13.34 -4.11 19.64
CA ASP A 93 -13.13 -5.00 20.78
C ASP A 93 -11.63 -5.27 21.03
N PRO A 94 -10.94 -4.36 21.75
CA PRO A 94 -9.54 -4.55 22.10
C PRO A 94 -9.37 -5.69 23.11
N SER A 95 -8.46 -6.62 22.80
CA SER A 95 -8.01 -7.67 23.73
C SER A 95 -6.81 -7.22 24.58
N HIS A 96 -6.14 -6.16 24.16
CA HIS A 96 -5.06 -5.51 24.89
C HIS A 96 -5.31 -4.01 24.95
N MET A 97 -5.00 -3.42 26.10
CA MET A 97 -5.10 -2.00 26.34
C MET A 97 -3.80 -1.48 26.93
N ARG A 98 -3.21 -0.47 26.30
CA ARG A 98 -1.92 0.05 26.73
C ARG A 98 -2.05 1.01 27.89
N THR A 99 -1.79 0.53 29.10
CA THR A 99 -1.84 1.35 30.31
C THR A 99 -0.57 2.18 30.52
N LEU A 100 0.61 1.77 30.06
CA LEU A 100 1.87 2.50 30.30
C LEU A 100 2.19 3.54 29.20
N MET A 101 2.55 4.77 29.60
CA MET A 101 3.05 5.84 28.71
C MET A 101 4.51 5.64 28.31
N THR A 102 4.89 6.10 27.11
CA THR A 102 6.27 6.11 26.61
C THR A 102 6.97 7.35 27.13
N ASP A 103 8.30 7.33 27.12
CA ASP A 103 9.08 8.50 27.47
C ASP A 103 8.82 9.68 26.50
N ALA A 104 8.50 9.40 25.24
CA ALA A 104 8.15 10.44 24.26
C ALA A 104 6.83 11.13 24.61
N GLU A 105 5.80 10.36 24.96
CA GLU A 105 4.50 10.92 25.39
C GLU A 105 4.66 11.70 26.69
N ILE A 106 5.46 11.18 27.63
CA ILE A 106 5.78 11.90 28.87
C ILE A 106 6.43 13.25 28.56
N ARG A 107 7.39 13.31 27.64
CA ARG A 107 8.03 14.57 27.22
C ARG A 107 7.05 15.54 26.58
N ILE A 108 6.12 15.05 25.75
CA ILE A 108 5.07 15.88 25.16
C ILE A 108 4.17 16.44 26.26
N LEU A 109 3.65 15.60 27.14
CA LEU A 109 2.79 16.04 28.26
C LEU A 109 3.50 17.04 29.18
N GLN A 110 4.81 16.88 29.41
CA GLN A 110 5.62 17.84 30.16
C GLN A 110 5.69 19.19 29.44
N ARG A 111 5.90 19.19 28.12
CA ARG A 111 5.98 20.42 27.31
C ARG A 111 4.61 21.12 27.25
N GLU A 112 3.54 20.38 26.98
CA GLU A 112 2.18 20.92 26.93
C GLU A 112 1.76 21.50 28.28
N LYS A 113 2.08 20.80 29.37
CA LYS A 113 1.86 21.31 30.73
C LYS A 113 2.60 22.63 30.96
N ALA A 114 3.88 22.70 30.63
CA ALA A 114 4.67 23.93 30.81
C ALA A 114 4.12 25.09 29.96
N ALA A 115 3.65 24.81 28.74
CA ALA A 115 3.01 25.80 27.88
C ALA A 115 1.68 26.31 28.46
N ALA A 116 0.85 25.41 29.00
CA ALA A 116 -0.41 25.76 29.65
C ALA A 116 -0.19 26.61 30.92
N GLU A 117 0.79 26.24 31.76
CA GLU A 117 1.20 27.01 32.94
C GLU A 117 1.69 28.41 32.55
N ALA A 118 2.52 28.51 31.50
CA ALA A 118 2.99 29.79 30.97
C ALA A 118 1.84 30.67 30.42
N ALA A 119 0.75 30.07 29.97
CA ALA A 119 -0.46 30.76 29.54
C ALA A 119 -1.44 31.09 30.69
N GLY A 120 -1.07 30.81 31.95
CA GLY A 120 -1.92 31.06 33.12
C GLY A 120 -3.11 30.10 33.26
N LEU A 121 -3.06 28.93 32.60
CA LEU A 121 -4.08 27.90 32.70
C LEU A 121 -3.77 26.96 33.86
N GLU A 122 -4.77 26.64 34.69
CA GLU A 122 -4.62 25.71 35.81
C GLU A 122 -4.46 24.25 35.34
N PRO A 123 -3.31 23.58 35.57
CA PRO A 123 -3.02 22.24 35.03
C PRO A 123 -3.78 21.09 35.72
N GLN A 124 -4.36 21.35 36.90
CA GLN A 124 -4.87 20.31 37.81
C GLN A 124 -6.07 19.51 37.29
N ASN A 125 -6.73 19.92 36.21
CA ASN A 125 -7.84 19.18 35.58
C ASN A 125 -7.63 18.88 34.08
N THR A 126 -6.51 19.31 33.49
CA THR A 126 -6.36 19.53 32.04
C THR A 126 -5.65 18.40 31.28
N PHE A 127 -5.12 17.39 31.98
CA PHE A 127 -4.43 16.23 31.36
C PHE A 127 -4.92 14.88 31.90
N GLY A 128 -6.20 14.76 32.26
CA GLY A 128 -6.77 13.51 32.77
C GLY A 128 -6.18 13.04 34.11
N GLY A 129 -5.63 13.97 34.91
CA GLY A 129 -5.03 13.67 36.22
C GLY A 129 -3.68 12.94 36.15
N TRP A 130 -2.93 13.14 35.06
CA TRP A 130 -1.54 12.68 34.92
C TRP A 130 -0.58 13.42 35.87
N THR A 131 0.42 12.69 36.40
CA THR A 131 1.54 13.26 37.17
C THR A 131 2.87 12.64 36.71
N PRO A 132 4.02 13.33 36.86
CA PRO A 132 5.33 12.75 36.52
C PRO A 132 5.66 11.44 37.27
N ALA A 133 5.04 11.22 38.43
CA ALA A 133 5.18 10.00 39.22
C ALA A 133 4.30 8.84 38.71
N ASN A 134 3.27 9.12 37.91
CA ASN A 134 2.34 8.10 37.41
C ASN A 134 2.48 7.91 35.90
N ARG A 135 3.24 6.90 35.51
CA ARG A 135 3.40 6.48 34.10
C ARG A 135 2.20 5.68 33.56
N HIS A 136 1.21 5.37 34.39
CA HIS A 136 0.00 4.65 33.97
C HIS A 136 -1.11 5.63 33.56
N ARG A 137 -1.66 5.42 32.37
CA ARG A 137 -2.87 6.07 31.88
C ARG A 137 -4.06 5.63 32.73
N LYS A 138 -4.85 6.61 33.19
CA LYS A 138 -6.18 6.35 33.78
C LYS A 138 -7.21 6.01 32.70
N ILE A 139 -7.10 6.65 31.54
CA ILE A 139 -7.93 6.41 30.35
C ILE A 139 -6.99 6.13 29.18
N VAL A 140 -7.20 5.01 28.50
CA VAL A 140 -6.41 4.60 27.34
C VAL A 140 -7.21 4.85 26.06
N PRO A 141 -6.57 5.25 24.94
CA PRO A 141 -7.26 5.51 23.67
C PRO A 141 -8.19 4.37 23.23
N GLN A 142 -7.76 3.12 23.42
CA GLN A 142 -8.55 1.92 23.09
C GLN A 142 -9.85 1.83 23.91
N ALA A 143 -9.82 2.18 25.20
CA ALA A 143 -11.01 2.18 26.04
C ALA A 143 -11.97 3.32 25.67
N LEU A 144 -11.43 4.49 25.32
CA LEU A 144 -12.24 5.61 24.85
C LEU A 144 -12.96 5.26 23.54
N GLN A 145 -12.27 4.63 22.60
CA GLN A 145 -12.87 4.19 21.34
C GLN A 145 -13.92 3.09 21.56
N LYS A 146 -13.65 2.11 22.42
CA LYS A 146 -14.63 1.09 22.81
C LYS A 146 -15.88 1.71 23.46
N ALA A 147 -15.69 2.67 24.37
CA ALA A 147 -16.80 3.37 25.02
C ALA A 147 -17.61 4.20 24.02
N ARG A 148 -16.95 4.93 23.12
CA ARG A 148 -17.58 5.67 22.03
C ARG A 148 -18.42 4.76 21.15
N ALA A 149 -17.87 3.63 20.69
CA ALA A 149 -18.60 2.66 19.88
C ALA A 149 -19.83 2.11 20.60
N LYS A 150 -19.75 1.86 21.92
CA LYS A 150 -20.89 1.41 22.73
C LYS A 150 -21.99 2.47 22.83
N VAL A 151 -21.63 3.75 23.02
CA VAL A 151 -22.58 4.86 23.12
C VAL A 151 -23.24 5.14 21.78
N LEU A 152 -22.44 5.21 20.71
CA LEU A 152 -22.92 5.49 19.35
C LEU A 152 -23.57 4.28 18.68
N ARG A 153 -23.41 3.09 19.26
CA ARG A 153 -23.86 1.80 18.69
C ARG A 153 -23.39 1.62 17.25
N THR A 154 -22.13 1.98 16.99
CA THR A 154 -21.54 1.91 15.65
C THR A 154 -21.59 0.47 15.14
N PRO A 155 -22.28 0.18 14.02
CA PRO A 155 -22.32 -1.16 13.46
C PRO A 155 -20.98 -1.54 12.85
N LEU A 156 -20.81 -2.84 12.55
CA LEU A 156 -19.72 -3.30 11.70
C LEU A 156 -19.84 -2.68 10.30
N PRO A 157 -18.71 -2.50 9.58
CA PRO A 157 -18.75 -1.97 8.22
C PRO A 157 -19.38 -2.97 7.25
N ASP A 158 -20.05 -2.47 6.20
CA ASP A 158 -20.57 -3.31 5.12
C ASP A 158 -19.44 -3.83 4.20
N ARG A 159 -18.32 -3.09 4.17
CA ARG A 159 -17.17 -3.34 3.30
C ARG A 159 -15.86 -2.97 3.98
N VAL A 160 -14.80 -3.72 3.67
CA VAL A 160 -13.43 -3.38 4.03
C VAL A 160 -12.56 -3.25 2.79
N ASN A 161 -11.90 -2.11 2.65
CA ASN A 161 -10.89 -1.90 1.61
C ASN A 161 -9.50 -2.09 2.23
N LEU A 162 -8.66 -2.91 1.61
CA LEU A 162 -7.30 -3.20 2.04
C LEU A 162 -6.33 -2.68 0.98
N ILE A 163 -5.33 -1.93 1.42
CA ILE A 163 -4.23 -1.53 0.56
C ILE A 163 -2.91 -1.73 1.28
N GLY A 164 -1.92 -2.24 0.56
CA GLY A 164 -0.60 -2.42 1.13
C GLY A 164 0.47 -2.53 0.08
N TRP A 165 1.71 -2.36 0.53
CA TRP A 165 2.91 -2.50 -0.30
C TRP A 165 3.83 -3.58 0.24
N SER A 166 4.49 -4.34 -0.63
CA SER A 166 5.49 -5.33 -0.24
C SER A 166 4.86 -6.39 0.65
N ARG A 167 5.48 -6.62 1.80
CA ARG A 167 4.94 -7.41 2.90
C ARG A 167 3.60 -6.91 3.43
N GLY A 168 3.33 -5.60 3.42
CA GLY A 168 2.03 -5.04 3.78
C GLY A 168 0.91 -5.45 2.81
N ALA A 169 1.22 -5.61 1.52
CA ALA A 169 0.27 -6.16 0.55
C ALA A 169 -0.04 -7.64 0.84
N VAL A 170 0.95 -8.42 1.28
CA VAL A 170 0.74 -9.80 1.75
C VAL A 170 -0.09 -9.83 3.03
N THR A 171 0.10 -8.87 3.94
CA THR A 171 -0.76 -8.70 5.12
C THR A 171 -2.23 -8.47 4.73
N CYS A 172 -2.50 -7.82 3.59
CA CYS A 172 -3.87 -7.71 3.07
C CYS A 172 -4.49 -9.09 2.77
N HIS A 173 -3.72 -10.01 2.17
CA HIS A 173 -4.19 -11.38 1.92
C HIS A 173 -4.48 -12.11 3.23
N MET A 174 -3.56 -11.99 4.20
CA MET A 174 -3.71 -12.59 5.53
C MET A 174 -4.94 -12.06 6.25
N MET A 175 -5.19 -10.74 6.19
CA MET A 175 -6.34 -10.11 6.81
C MET A 175 -7.65 -10.55 6.16
N ALA A 176 -7.73 -10.59 4.83
CA ALA A 176 -8.93 -11.03 4.12
C ALA A 176 -9.31 -12.48 4.50
N ASN A 177 -8.31 -13.36 4.59
CA ASN A 177 -8.50 -14.75 5.01
C ASN A 177 -8.88 -14.87 6.49
N ALA A 178 -8.30 -14.04 7.37
CA ALA A 178 -8.66 -14.01 8.78
C ALA A 178 -10.09 -13.50 9.01
N MET A 179 -10.53 -12.49 8.24
CA MET A 179 -11.92 -12.03 8.25
C MET A 179 -12.88 -13.13 7.79
N TYR A 180 -12.53 -13.89 6.74
CA TYR A 180 -13.32 -15.01 6.27
C TYR A 180 -13.49 -16.12 7.32
N ALA A 181 -12.45 -16.35 8.13
CA ALA A 181 -12.47 -17.31 9.22
C ALA A 181 -13.25 -16.83 10.47
N ASP A 182 -13.39 -15.51 10.67
CA ASP A 182 -14.13 -14.95 11.81
C ASP A 182 -15.66 -14.96 11.54
N PRO A 183 -16.48 -15.64 12.37
CA PRO A 183 -17.93 -15.72 12.16
C PRO A 183 -18.63 -14.35 12.08
N GLN A 184 -18.12 -13.33 12.77
CA GLN A 184 -18.68 -11.98 12.77
C GLN A 184 -18.25 -11.15 11.55
N LEU A 185 -17.19 -11.53 10.84
CA LEU A 185 -16.64 -10.74 9.73
C LEU A 185 -16.74 -11.44 8.38
N ARG A 186 -17.00 -12.75 8.34
CA ARG A 186 -16.98 -13.57 7.10
C ARG A 186 -17.92 -13.11 6.00
N HIS A 187 -18.94 -12.32 6.35
CA HIS A 187 -19.96 -11.78 5.44
C HIS A 187 -19.63 -10.37 4.95
N ILE A 188 -18.60 -9.73 5.51
CA ILE A 188 -18.15 -8.40 5.08
C ILE A 188 -17.33 -8.55 3.79
N CYS A 189 -17.72 -7.78 2.78
CA CYS A 189 -17.06 -7.75 1.49
C CYS A 189 -15.67 -7.10 1.58
N VAL A 190 -14.66 -7.69 0.94
CA VAL A 190 -13.29 -7.19 0.95
C VAL A 190 -12.83 -6.81 -0.45
N ASN A 191 -12.19 -5.66 -0.61
CA ASN A 191 -11.49 -5.27 -1.84
C ASN A 191 -10.03 -5.03 -1.53
N ILE A 192 -9.13 -5.49 -2.40
CA ILE A 192 -7.68 -5.40 -2.16
C ILE A 192 -6.98 -4.67 -3.31
N PHE A 193 -6.18 -3.67 -2.96
CA PHE A 193 -5.18 -3.06 -3.83
C PHE A 193 -3.77 -3.42 -3.34
N ALA A 194 -3.09 -4.32 -4.03
CA ALA A 194 -1.79 -4.84 -3.64
C ALA A 194 -0.66 -4.22 -4.49
N ILE A 195 0.32 -3.59 -3.84
CA ILE A 195 1.49 -3.02 -4.52
C ILE A 195 2.68 -3.95 -4.27
N ASP A 196 3.11 -4.63 -5.33
CA ASP A 196 4.22 -5.57 -5.37
C ASP A 196 4.26 -6.53 -4.17
N PRO A 197 3.25 -7.40 -4.00
CA PRO A 197 3.11 -8.26 -2.83
C PRO A 197 4.25 -9.27 -2.74
N VAL A 198 5.19 -9.04 -1.82
CA VAL A 198 6.39 -9.87 -1.63
C VAL A 198 6.34 -10.50 -0.24
N PRO A 199 6.14 -11.83 -0.12
CA PRO A 199 6.18 -12.51 1.19
C PRO A 199 7.60 -12.62 1.75
N GLY A 200 8.59 -12.66 0.86
CA GLY A 200 9.97 -12.97 1.23
C GLY A 200 10.22 -14.47 1.36
N PRO A 201 11.49 -14.88 1.53
CA PRO A 201 11.88 -16.28 1.57
C PRO A 201 11.10 -17.07 2.61
N LEU A 202 10.65 -18.29 2.25
CA LEU A 202 9.97 -19.25 3.13
C LEU A 202 8.58 -18.81 3.65
N ASN A 203 7.99 -17.73 3.11
CA ASN A 203 6.71 -17.17 3.57
C ASN A 203 5.53 -17.39 2.61
N PHE A 204 5.51 -18.50 1.87
CA PHE A 204 4.47 -18.83 0.88
C PHE A 204 3.37 -19.77 1.43
N GLN A 205 3.00 -19.61 2.69
CA GLN A 205 1.91 -20.37 3.33
C GLN A 205 0.55 -19.99 2.71
N LEU A 206 -0.43 -20.90 2.79
CA LEU A 206 -1.72 -20.79 2.10
C LEU A 206 -2.46 -19.47 2.37
N ASN A 207 -2.42 -18.96 3.60
CA ASN A 207 -3.07 -17.71 4.00
C ASN A 207 -2.43 -16.44 3.37
N ARG A 208 -1.28 -16.58 2.72
CA ARG A 208 -0.53 -15.53 2.03
C ARG A 208 -0.61 -15.67 0.50
N THR A 209 -0.94 -16.87 0.00
CA THR A 209 -0.93 -17.24 -1.42
C THR A 209 -2.31 -17.51 -2.02
N THR A 210 -3.37 -17.43 -1.22
CA THR A 210 -4.76 -17.64 -1.67
C THR A 210 -5.70 -16.59 -1.09
N LEU A 211 -6.80 -16.34 -1.77
CA LEU A 211 -7.88 -15.47 -1.29
C LEU A 211 -9.22 -16.22 -1.31
N ASN A 212 -9.99 -16.05 -0.23
CA ASN A 212 -11.33 -16.61 -0.10
C ASN A 212 -12.41 -15.78 -0.81
N THR A 213 -13.64 -16.29 -0.81
CA THR A 213 -14.78 -15.73 -1.57
C THR A 213 -15.35 -14.43 -0.99
N ASN A 214 -14.91 -13.99 0.20
CA ASN A 214 -15.25 -12.66 0.72
C ASN A 214 -14.53 -11.53 -0.02
N VAL A 215 -13.44 -11.84 -0.74
CA VAL A 215 -12.79 -10.86 -1.62
C VAL A 215 -13.61 -10.72 -2.89
N LEU A 216 -14.07 -9.50 -3.21
CA LEU A 216 -14.87 -9.21 -4.42
C LEU A 216 -14.03 -8.65 -5.56
N GLU A 217 -13.01 -7.86 -5.24
CA GLU A 217 -12.13 -7.25 -6.22
C GLU A 217 -10.67 -7.31 -5.75
N TYR A 218 -9.78 -7.75 -6.64
CA TYR A 218 -8.35 -7.79 -6.42
C TYR A 218 -7.62 -7.03 -7.53
N ARG A 219 -7.01 -5.89 -7.20
CA ARG A 219 -6.14 -5.16 -8.12
C ARG A 219 -4.71 -5.22 -7.59
N ALA A 220 -3.76 -5.51 -8.46
CA ALA A 220 -2.36 -5.54 -8.06
C ALA A 220 -1.43 -4.92 -9.11
N VAL A 221 -0.40 -4.23 -8.62
CA VAL A 221 0.66 -3.64 -9.45
C VAL A 221 1.98 -4.33 -9.12
N TYR A 222 2.68 -4.85 -10.12
CA TYR A 222 3.93 -5.58 -9.97
C TYR A 222 5.10 -4.80 -10.57
N ALA A 223 6.23 -4.76 -9.86
CA ALA A 223 7.41 -4.05 -10.33
C ALA A 223 8.14 -4.89 -11.40
N ARG A 224 8.26 -4.38 -12.62
CA ARG A 224 8.87 -5.10 -13.73
C ARG A 224 10.37 -5.30 -13.54
N ASP A 225 11.05 -4.29 -12.99
CA ASP A 225 12.51 -4.17 -13.06
C ASP A 225 13.23 -4.52 -11.74
N GLU A 226 12.48 -4.99 -10.74
CA GLU A 226 13.06 -5.51 -9.50
C GLU A 226 13.77 -6.86 -9.71
N ARG A 227 14.99 -7.02 -9.19
CA ARG A 227 15.79 -8.26 -9.30
C ARG A 227 16.42 -8.71 -7.99
N ALA A 228 16.10 -8.08 -6.88
CA ALA A 228 16.73 -8.41 -5.61
C ALA A 228 16.41 -9.84 -5.17
N ARG A 229 17.43 -10.49 -4.59
CA ARG A 229 17.25 -11.79 -3.95
C ARG A 229 16.21 -11.69 -2.83
N GLY A 230 15.26 -12.62 -2.84
CA GLY A 230 14.17 -12.67 -1.85
C GLY A 230 13.00 -11.73 -2.14
N PHE A 231 13.01 -11.01 -3.27
CA PHE A 231 11.91 -10.12 -3.70
C PHE A 231 11.00 -10.76 -4.75
N THR A 232 10.81 -12.08 -4.71
CA THR A 232 9.83 -12.77 -5.55
C THR A 232 8.41 -12.41 -5.07
N PRO A 233 7.58 -11.75 -5.89
CA PRO A 233 6.22 -11.43 -5.51
C PRO A 233 5.30 -12.65 -5.64
N ILE A 234 4.12 -12.58 -5.02
CA ILE A 234 3.05 -13.58 -5.10
C ILE A 234 1.87 -13.05 -5.92
N ILE A 235 1.39 -13.84 -6.87
CA ILE A 235 0.07 -13.69 -7.48
C ILE A 235 -0.82 -14.72 -6.81
N PRO A 236 -1.72 -14.32 -5.89
CA PRO A 236 -2.52 -15.28 -5.16
C PRO A 236 -3.52 -16.00 -6.07
N ASP A 237 -4.01 -17.16 -5.62
CA ASP A 237 -5.20 -17.76 -6.23
C ASP A 237 -6.43 -16.90 -5.87
N VAL A 238 -7.02 -16.29 -6.90
CA VAL A 238 -8.16 -15.38 -6.80
C VAL A 238 -9.24 -15.84 -7.77
N LYS A 239 -10.43 -16.14 -7.23
CA LYS A 239 -11.59 -16.63 -7.98
C LYS A 239 -12.51 -15.53 -8.52
N VAL A 240 -12.24 -14.28 -8.18
CA VAL A 240 -13.07 -13.11 -8.51
C VAL A 240 -12.40 -12.22 -9.56
N LYS A 241 -13.03 -11.08 -9.87
CA LYS A 241 -12.47 -10.05 -10.75
C LYS A 241 -11.08 -9.67 -10.25
N LYS A 242 -10.08 -9.86 -11.11
CA LYS A 242 -8.71 -9.48 -10.86
C LYS A 242 -8.16 -8.63 -11.99
N GLU A 243 -7.44 -7.58 -11.64
CA GLU A 243 -6.71 -6.74 -12.57
C GLU A 243 -5.26 -6.65 -12.13
N LEU A 244 -4.35 -7.13 -12.96
CA LEU A 244 -2.92 -7.14 -12.66
C LEU A 244 -2.23 -6.20 -13.64
N ILE A 245 -1.38 -5.31 -13.12
CA ILE A 245 -0.69 -4.29 -13.90
C ILE A 245 0.81 -4.49 -13.72
N LEU A 246 1.55 -4.64 -14.81
CA LEU A 246 3.00 -4.63 -14.80
C LEU A 246 3.49 -3.19 -14.96
N MET A 247 4.28 -2.70 -14.01
CA MET A 247 4.78 -1.31 -14.01
C MET A 247 6.30 -1.27 -14.08
N PRO A 248 6.91 -0.50 -15.00
CA PRO A 248 8.34 -0.22 -15.00
C PRO A 248 8.83 0.37 -13.68
N GLY A 249 10.05 0.00 -13.28
CA GLY A 249 10.67 0.41 -12.03
C GLY A 249 10.95 -0.73 -11.05
N ALA A 250 11.69 -0.39 -10.00
CA ALA A 250 12.06 -1.29 -8.90
C ALA A 250 11.01 -1.29 -7.79
N HIS A 251 11.16 -2.17 -6.80
CA HIS A 251 10.16 -2.44 -5.76
C HIS A 251 9.57 -1.19 -5.08
N ALA A 252 10.41 -0.22 -4.69
CA ALA A 252 9.94 1.00 -4.04
C ALA A 252 9.63 2.17 -5.00
N THR A 253 10.01 2.05 -6.27
CA THR A 253 9.61 3.05 -7.30
C THR A 253 8.10 3.14 -7.40
N LEU A 254 7.40 2.01 -7.23
CA LEU A 254 5.94 1.92 -7.25
C LEU A 254 5.26 2.66 -6.08
N VAL A 255 5.99 3.00 -5.02
CA VAL A 255 5.45 3.74 -3.86
C VAL A 255 6.10 5.11 -3.66
N GLY A 256 6.70 5.66 -4.72
CA GLY A 256 7.19 7.04 -4.74
C GLY A 256 8.70 7.20 -4.50
N ASN A 257 9.47 6.13 -4.39
CA ASN A 257 10.93 6.23 -4.36
C ASN A 257 11.47 6.32 -5.80
N ALA A 258 11.55 7.54 -6.30
CA ALA A 258 11.94 7.90 -7.65
C ALA A 258 13.47 7.95 -7.86
N SER A 259 14.25 7.44 -6.92
CA SER A 259 15.71 7.42 -7.05
C SER A 259 16.18 6.44 -8.13
N LYS A 260 17.33 6.72 -8.75
CA LYS A 260 17.92 5.87 -9.81
C LYS A 260 18.19 4.43 -9.37
N ASN A 261 18.41 4.20 -8.08
CA ASN A 261 18.65 2.87 -7.52
C ASN A 261 17.37 2.22 -6.94
N GLY A 262 16.26 2.95 -6.87
CA GLY A 262 15.01 2.49 -6.25
C GLY A 262 15.09 2.20 -4.75
N LYS A 263 16.17 2.53 -4.05
CA LYS A 263 16.39 2.27 -2.61
C LYS A 263 16.41 3.53 -1.74
N GLY A 264 16.63 4.72 -2.33
CA GLY A 264 16.71 6.01 -1.64
C GLY A 264 18.13 6.62 -1.65
N GLY A 265 18.27 7.77 -0.98
CA GLY A 265 19.57 8.45 -0.81
C GLY A 265 20.13 9.16 -2.05
N GLY A 266 19.30 9.52 -3.03
CA GLY A 266 19.72 10.24 -4.23
C GLY A 266 18.59 11.03 -4.89
N ASN A 267 18.92 11.75 -5.97
CA ASN A 267 17.95 12.56 -6.72
C ASN A 267 16.77 11.72 -7.17
N GLN A 268 15.58 12.25 -6.93
CA GLN A 268 14.29 11.67 -7.30
C GLN A 268 13.98 12.03 -8.76
N ILE A 269 14.33 11.16 -9.70
CA ILE A 269 14.33 11.44 -11.15
C ILE A 269 13.34 10.58 -11.95
N PHE A 270 12.68 9.60 -11.31
CA PHE A 270 11.68 8.71 -11.94
C PHE A 270 10.36 8.67 -11.15
N PRO A 271 9.64 9.80 -11.00
CA PRO A 271 8.41 9.87 -10.20
C PRO A 271 7.21 9.17 -10.82
N GLU A 272 7.21 8.96 -12.14
CA GLU A 272 6.02 8.63 -12.91
C GLU A 272 5.38 7.28 -12.54
N PRO A 273 6.13 6.19 -12.30
CA PRO A 273 5.53 4.94 -11.83
C PRO A 273 4.81 5.11 -10.49
N GLY A 274 5.39 5.86 -9.56
CA GLY A 274 4.80 6.13 -8.25
C GLY A 274 3.52 6.97 -8.35
N GLN A 275 3.53 8.01 -9.19
CA GLN A 275 2.35 8.84 -9.45
C GLN A 275 1.23 8.03 -10.12
N MET A 276 1.57 7.17 -11.09
CA MET A 276 0.61 6.28 -11.74
C MET A 276 -0.02 5.30 -10.73
N VAL A 277 0.80 4.62 -9.91
CA VAL A 277 0.28 3.70 -8.88
C VAL A 277 -0.58 4.44 -7.86
N ARG A 278 -0.18 5.66 -7.45
CA ARG A 278 -0.98 6.51 -6.55
C ARG A 278 -2.35 6.81 -7.13
N HIS A 279 -2.42 7.27 -8.38
CA HIS A 279 -3.70 7.54 -9.02
C HIS A 279 -4.59 6.29 -9.09
N LEU A 280 -4.02 5.14 -9.47
CA LEU A 280 -4.76 3.87 -9.54
C LEU A 280 -5.30 3.44 -8.18
N ALA A 281 -4.52 3.63 -7.11
CA ALA A 281 -4.92 3.34 -5.74
C ALA A 281 -6.03 4.30 -5.27
N GLU A 282 -5.89 5.60 -5.51
CA GLU A 282 -6.90 6.62 -5.15
C GLU A 282 -8.24 6.32 -5.83
N THR A 283 -8.23 6.03 -7.14
CA THR A 283 -9.42 5.65 -7.90
C THR A 283 -10.04 4.37 -7.36
N PHE A 284 -9.24 3.31 -7.16
CA PHE A 284 -9.72 2.05 -6.60
C PHE A 284 -10.40 2.22 -5.24
N LEU A 285 -9.78 2.98 -4.33
CA LEU A 285 -10.29 3.21 -2.99
C LEU A 285 -11.60 4.01 -3.03
N ARG A 286 -11.65 5.07 -3.84
CA ARG A 286 -12.84 5.93 -3.99
C ARG A 286 -14.02 5.20 -4.65
N ASP A 287 -13.76 4.44 -5.71
CA ASP A 287 -14.78 3.59 -6.37
C ASP A 287 -15.36 2.56 -5.38
N ASN A 288 -14.57 2.18 -4.38
CA ASN A 288 -14.97 1.28 -3.31
C ASN A 288 -15.40 2.00 -2.01
N GLY A 289 -15.72 3.30 -2.08
CA GLY A 289 -16.38 4.04 -1.00
C GLY A 289 -15.44 4.63 0.07
N THR A 290 -14.13 4.52 -0.08
CA THR A 290 -13.16 5.23 0.79
C THR A 290 -13.22 6.74 0.49
N GLN A 291 -13.29 7.55 1.53
CA GLN A 291 -13.29 9.01 1.41
C GLN A 291 -11.86 9.55 1.50
N LEU A 292 -11.32 10.01 0.37
CA LEU A 292 -9.97 10.58 0.27
C LEU A 292 -10.02 12.05 -0.14
N GLY A 293 -9.21 12.87 0.51
CA GLY A 293 -8.81 14.21 0.09
C GLY A 293 -7.51 14.17 -0.72
N SER A 294 -7.04 15.34 -1.17
CA SER A 294 -5.70 15.53 -1.77
C SER A 294 -5.30 14.49 -2.85
N CYS A 295 -6.27 14.00 -3.62
CA CYS A 295 -6.03 13.04 -4.70
C CYS A 295 -5.37 13.74 -5.90
N LEU A 296 -4.57 13.00 -6.67
CA LEU A 296 -3.96 13.50 -7.91
C LEU A 296 -5.01 13.89 -8.95
N ASN A 297 -6.14 13.18 -8.99
CA ASN A 297 -7.25 13.42 -9.93
C ASN A 297 -6.79 13.56 -11.40
N LEU A 298 -5.83 12.74 -11.82
CA LEU A 298 -5.32 12.74 -13.19
C LEU A 298 -6.44 12.43 -14.18
N LYS A 299 -6.47 13.18 -15.28
CA LYS A 299 -7.30 12.88 -16.44
C LYS A 299 -6.57 11.89 -17.36
N ASP A 300 -7.30 11.31 -18.31
CA ASP A 300 -6.74 10.39 -19.31
C ASP A 300 -5.48 10.97 -20.00
N THR A 301 -5.46 12.26 -20.34
CA THR A 301 -4.27 12.92 -20.90
C THR A 301 -3.07 12.87 -19.97
N GLY A 302 -3.26 13.17 -18.68
CA GLY A 302 -2.18 13.11 -17.69
C GLY A 302 -1.67 11.69 -17.47
N LEU A 303 -2.55 10.68 -17.53
CA LEU A 303 -2.13 9.28 -17.47
C LEU A 303 -1.28 8.89 -18.68
N LEU A 304 -1.67 9.33 -19.88
CA LEU A 304 -0.91 9.10 -21.11
C LEU A 304 0.44 9.84 -21.10
N GLU A 305 0.51 11.05 -20.56
CA GLU A 305 1.76 11.79 -20.36
C GLU A 305 2.73 11.06 -19.44
N LEU A 306 2.24 10.51 -18.32
CA LEU A 306 3.06 9.67 -17.43
C LEU A 306 3.57 8.41 -18.16
N TYR A 307 2.72 7.74 -18.94
CA TYR A 307 3.16 6.57 -19.72
C TYR A 307 4.17 6.91 -20.80
N GLU A 308 3.98 8.04 -21.47
CA GLU A 308 4.91 8.54 -22.49
C GLU A 308 6.29 8.81 -21.88
N GLN A 309 6.35 9.42 -20.69
CA GLN A 309 7.59 9.62 -19.97
C GLN A 309 8.22 8.29 -19.49
N ILE A 310 7.41 7.35 -19.00
CA ILE A 310 7.87 6.00 -18.66
C ILE A 310 8.51 5.32 -19.88
N LEU A 311 7.94 5.46 -21.07
CA LEU A 311 8.48 4.89 -22.30
C LEU A 311 9.78 5.57 -22.75
N LYS A 312 9.93 6.88 -22.55
CA LYS A 312 11.18 7.62 -22.79
C LYS A 312 12.32 7.10 -21.91
N ASP A 313 12.00 6.83 -20.64
CA ASP A 313 12.97 6.37 -19.63
C ASP A 313 13.09 4.84 -19.51
N ASP A 314 12.48 4.07 -20.43
CA ASP A 314 12.39 2.60 -20.35
C ASP A 314 13.76 1.92 -20.16
N ARG A 315 14.80 2.41 -20.85
CA ARG A 315 16.18 1.93 -20.70
C ARG A 315 16.73 2.17 -19.29
N SER A 316 16.38 3.30 -18.68
CA SER A 316 16.80 3.64 -17.32
C SER A 316 16.15 2.72 -16.29
N TYR A 317 14.88 2.36 -16.47
CA TYR A 317 14.21 1.37 -15.62
C TYR A 317 14.82 -0.03 -15.79
N ILE A 318 15.13 -0.45 -17.02
CA ILE A 318 15.83 -1.72 -17.27
C ILE A 318 17.21 -1.72 -16.57
N ALA A 319 17.92 -0.60 -16.56
CA ALA A 319 19.21 -0.50 -15.88
C ALA A 319 19.11 -0.68 -14.35
N MET A 320 17.94 -0.42 -13.73
CA MET A 320 17.74 -0.66 -12.29
C MET A 320 17.88 -2.14 -11.90
N ARG A 321 17.67 -3.06 -12.85
CA ARG A 321 17.79 -4.51 -12.64
C ARG A 321 19.15 -4.93 -12.10
N GLN A 322 20.20 -4.15 -12.37
CA GLN A 322 21.57 -4.41 -11.90
C GLN A 322 21.83 -3.90 -10.48
N LEU A 323 20.97 -3.04 -9.94
CA LEU A 323 21.14 -2.44 -8.61
C LEU A 323 20.34 -3.20 -7.54
N GLY A 324 19.19 -3.77 -7.94
CA GLY A 324 18.21 -4.46 -7.07
C GLY A 324 17.66 -3.56 -5.97
N TYR A 325 16.66 -3.98 -5.17
CA TYR A 325 16.24 -3.31 -3.93
C TYR A 325 16.93 -3.86 -2.65
N GLY A 326 17.19 -5.17 -2.61
CA GLY A 326 17.76 -5.90 -1.46
C GLY A 326 19.26 -6.23 -1.57
N MET A 327 19.66 -7.40 -1.04
CA MET A 327 21.04 -7.90 -1.09
C MET A 327 21.32 -8.65 -2.39
N GLY A 328 22.02 -7.99 -3.32
CA GLY A 328 22.40 -8.55 -4.61
C GLY A 328 21.21 -8.78 -5.55
N CYS A 329 21.53 -9.10 -6.80
CA CYS A 329 20.55 -9.33 -7.86
C CYS A 329 20.53 -10.82 -8.24
N VAL A 330 19.36 -11.31 -8.61
CA VAL A 330 19.16 -12.62 -9.24
C VAL A 330 18.86 -12.34 -10.71
N GLU A 331 19.81 -12.66 -11.57
CA GLU A 331 19.56 -12.71 -13.00
C GLU A 331 18.92 -14.05 -13.35
N THR A 332 17.87 -13.99 -14.15
CA THR A 332 17.23 -15.17 -14.74
C THR A 332 17.72 -15.30 -16.18
N GLU A 333 17.79 -16.52 -16.70
CA GLU A 333 18.23 -16.74 -18.10
C GLU A 333 17.33 -16.00 -19.11
N SER A 334 16.04 -15.83 -18.78
CA SER A 334 15.09 -15.07 -19.59
C SER A 334 15.14 -13.55 -19.39
N GLY A 335 15.88 -13.08 -18.39
CA GLY A 335 15.88 -11.68 -17.96
C GLY A 335 14.56 -11.22 -17.31
N ASP A 336 13.57 -12.11 -17.18
CA ASP A 336 12.27 -11.83 -16.57
C ASP A 336 12.31 -11.94 -15.04
N ARG A 337 11.46 -11.18 -14.35
CA ARG A 337 11.30 -11.30 -12.90
C ARG A 337 10.43 -12.50 -12.60
N TRP A 338 10.91 -13.41 -11.76
CA TRP A 338 10.09 -14.50 -11.27
C TRP A 338 9.02 -14.03 -10.30
N ALA A 339 7.84 -14.65 -10.38
CA ALA A 339 6.75 -14.55 -9.44
C ALA A 339 6.28 -15.94 -9.03
N ALA A 340 5.86 -16.07 -7.78
CA ALA A 340 5.11 -17.22 -7.32
C ALA A 340 3.64 -17.07 -7.72
N VAL A 341 2.99 -18.15 -8.11
CA VAL A 341 1.59 -18.16 -8.57
C VAL A 341 0.79 -19.21 -7.83
N GLY A 342 -0.36 -18.78 -7.28
CA GLY A 342 -1.36 -19.63 -6.66
C GLY A 342 -0.90 -20.33 -5.38
N SER A 343 -1.72 -21.27 -4.92
CA SER A 343 -1.54 -22.01 -3.65
C SER A 343 -0.27 -22.87 -3.60
N GLY A 344 0.20 -23.37 -4.75
CA GLY A 344 1.44 -24.13 -4.87
C GLY A 344 2.70 -23.27 -4.98
N ALA A 345 2.57 -21.94 -5.03
CA ALA A 345 3.66 -21.01 -5.26
C ALA A 345 4.53 -21.38 -6.48
N ALA A 346 3.89 -21.87 -7.55
CA ALA A 346 4.59 -22.23 -8.78
C ALA A 346 5.32 -21.01 -9.33
N VAL A 347 6.57 -21.19 -9.76
CA VAL A 347 7.40 -20.07 -10.22
C VAL A 347 7.21 -19.87 -11.72
N ALA A 348 6.83 -18.66 -12.11
CA ALA A 348 6.73 -18.24 -13.51
C ALA A 348 7.40 -16.87 -13.70
N GLY A 349 7.84 -16.57 -14.92
CA GLY A 349 8.24 -15.19 -15.27
C GLY A 349 7.00 -14.29 -15.32
N LEU A 350 7.06 -13.08 -14.74
CA LEU A 350 5.93 -12.14 -14.75
C LEU A 350 5.39 -11.90 -16.16
N THR A 351 6.26 -11.73 -17.16
CA THR A 351 5.87 -11.44 -18.55
C THR A 351 5.37 -12.67 -19.31
N SER A 352 5.61 -13.87 -18.79
CA SER A 352 5.07 -15.12 -19.35
C SER A 352 3.59 -15.34 -18.99
N LEU A 353 3.08 -14.63 -17.99
CA LEU A 353 1.69 -14.73 -17.58
C LEU A 353 0.80 -13.92 -18.52
N PRO A 354 -0.26 -14.50 -19.13
CA PRO A 354 -1.07 -13.81 -20.13
C PRO A 354 -1.60 -12.43 -19.71
N MET A 355 -1.99 -12.27 -18.43
CA MET A 355 -2.52 -11.00 -17.92
C MET A 355 -1.46 -9.92 -17.66
N LEU A 356 -0.19 -10.31 -17.58
CA LEU A 356 0.95 -9.41 -17.35
C LEU A 356 1.91 -9.38 -18.55
N HIS A 357 1.55 -10.08 -19.63
CA HIS A 357 2.30 -10.05 -20.86
C HIS A 357 2.40 -8.60 -21.35
N PRO A 358 3.62 -8.09 -21.63
CA PRO A 358 3.79 -6.73 -22.07
C PRO A 358 3.05 -6.52 -23.39
N ASP A 359 2.27 -5.45 -23.45
CA ASP A 359 1.74 -5.01 -24.73
C ASP A 359 2.94 -4.60 -25.60
N PRO A 360 2.94 -4.96 -26.88
CA PRO A 360 4.17 -4.85 -27.65
C PRO A 360 4.35 -3.37 -28.12
N ILE A 361 3.32 -2.53 -27.99
CA ILE A 361 3.33 -1.09 -28.28
C ILE A 361 3.27 -0.27 -26.99
N PHE A 362 2.33 -0.61 -26.12
CA PHE A 362 2.07 0.07 -24.86
C PHE A 362 2.93 -0.46 -23.71
N VAL A 363 2.92 0.22 -22.57
CA VAL A 363 3.64 -0.25 -21.37
C VAL A 363 2.98 -1.50 -20.78
N ASN A 364 1.65 -1.53 -20.78
CA ASN A 364 0.80 -2.60 -20.27
C ASN A 364 -0.64 -2.42 -20.82
N TRP A 365 -1.54 -3.35 -20.46
CA TRP A 365 -2.93 -3.32 -20.88
C TRP A 365 -3.72 -2.10 -20.39
N HIS A 366 -3.35 -1.52 -19.24
CA HIS A 366 -3.98 -0.29 -18.75
C HIS A 366 -3.62 0.90 -19.64
N HIS A 367 -2.34 1.06 -20.01
CA HIS A 367 -1.93 2.09 -20.97
C HIS A 367 -2.72 1.97 -22.29
N ARG A 368 -2.83 0.76 -22.86
CA ARG A 368 -3.64 0.52 -24.06
C ARG A 368 -5.10 0.96 -23.88
N SER A 369 -5.70 0.60 -22.75
CA SER A 369 -7.12 0.89 -22.47
C SER A 369 -7.37 2.39 -22.34
N VAL A 370 -6.52 3.12 -21.62
CA VAL A 370 -6.61 4.59 -21.50
C VAL A 370 -6.41 5.26 -22.86
N TYR A 371 -5.46 4.77 -23.66
CA TYR A 371 -5.19 5.33 -24.99
C TYR A 371 -6.40 5.15 -25.92
N ILE A 372 -6.98 3.94 -25.98
CA ILE A 372 -8.16 3.66 -26.81
C ILE A 372 -9.34 4.52 -26.36
N LYS A 373 -9.60 4.61 -25.05
CA LYS A 373 -10.67 5.45 -24.50
C LYS A 373 -10.48 6.91 -24.88
N HIS A 374 -9.29 7.46 -24.64
CA HIS A 374 -9.00 8.86 -24.94
C HIS A 374 -9.13 9.16 -26.44
N TYR A 375 -8.65 8.26 -27.30
CA TYR A 375 -8.80 8.40 -28.74
C TYR A 375 -10.27 8.35 -29.18
N ALA A 376 -11.04 7.42 -28.64
CA ALA A 376 -12.48 7.29 -28.91
C ALA A 376 -13.22 8.58 -28.54
N ASP A 377 -12.89 9.17 -27.38
CA ASP A 377 -13.48 10.43 -26.90
C ASP A 377 -13.11 11.61 -27.81
N LEU A 378 -11.90 11.65 -28.37
CA LEU A 378 -11.45 12.72 -29.28
C LEU A 378 -12.05 12.64 -30.68
N THR A 379 -12.22 11.43 -31.21
CA THR A 379 -12.54 11.22 -32.64
C THR A 379 -13.96 10.74 -32.89
N GLY A 380 -14.66 10.29 -31.84
CA GLY A 380 -15.92 9.57 -31.97
C GLY A 380 -15.78 8.19 -32.63
N ARG A 381 -14.54 7.69 -32.83
CA ARG A 381 -14.24 6.42 -33.49
C ARG A 381 -13.54 5.46 -32.51
N PRO A 382 -14.25 4.48 -31.92
CA PRO A 382 -13.67 3.63 -30.88
C PRO A 382 -12.65 2.59 -31.38
N GLU A 383 -12.59 2.30 -32.70
CA GLU A 383 -11.83 1.14 -33.21
C GLU A 383 -10.67 1.48 -34.16
N ALA A 384 -10.51 2.74 -34.59
CA ALA A 384 -9.46 3.11 -35.53
C ALA A 384 -8.28 3.73 -34.78
N ILE A 385 -7.18 3.03 -34.55
CA ILE A 385 -5.95 3.69 -34.08
C ILE A 385 -5.39 4.51 -35.27
N GLU A 386 -5.84 5.76 -35.42
CA GLU A 386 -5.29 6.66 -36.46
C GLU A 386 -3.96 7.26 -35.99
N ARG A 387 -2.95 7.06 -36.83
CA ARG A 387 -1.52 7.28 -36.52
C ARG A 387 -1.14 8.75 -36.40
N ASP A 388 -1.86 9.65 -37.08
CA ASP A 388 -1.40 11.03 -37.29
C ASP A 388 -1.83 12.00 -36.19
N LEU A 389 -2.98 11.76 -35.54
CA LEU A 389 -3.54 12.64 -34.51
C LEU A 389 -2.78 12.58 -33.18
N LEU A 390 -2.26 11.40 -32.81
CA LEU A 390 -1.60 11.19 -31.51
C LEU A 390 -0.07 11.32 -31.58
N ALA A 391 0.52 11.40 -32.77
CA ALA A 391 1.95 11.64 -32.97
C ALA A 391 2.41 12.97 -32.35
N GLN A 392 1.53 13.99 -32.31
CA GLN A 392 1.85 15.30 -31.75
C GLN A 392 1.95 15.29 -30.22
N TRP A 393 1.14 14.47 -29.55
CA TRP A 393 1.03 14.46 -28.08
C TRP A 393 1.78 13.29 -27.43
N PHE A 394 1.81 12.13 -28.08
CA PHE A 394 2.45 10.91 -27.58
C PHE A 394 3.39 10.30 -28.63
N PRO A 395 4.48 11.02 -29.00
CA PRO A 395 5.35 10.64 -30.11
C PRO A 395 6.10 9.32 -29.91
N VAL A 396 6.50 8.96 -28.67
CA VAL A 396 7.19 7.70 -28.39
C VAL A 396 6.23 6.53 -28.50
N THR A 397 5.04 6.64 -27.91
CA THR A 397 3.98 5.63 -28.06
C THR A 397 3.61 5.46 -29.54
N THR A 398 3.42 6.55 -30.25
CA THR A 398 3.09 6.53 -31.70
C THR A 398 4.23 5.97 -32.54
N GLY A 399 5.49 6.31 -32.24
CA GLY A 399 6.66 5.78 -32.93
C GLY A 399 6.79 4.25 -32.84
N ARG A 400 6.33 3.64 -31.73
CA ARG A 400 6.28 2.18 -31.57
C ARG A 400 5.21 1.50 -32.43
N PHE A 401 4.18 2.23 -32.90
CA PHE A 401 3.25 1.75 -33.92
C PHE A 401 3.90 1.72 -35.31
N ILE A 402 4.73 2.72 -35.63
CA ILE A 402 5.34 2.90 -36.96
C ILE A 402 6.47 1.89 -37.20
N SER A 403 7.21 1.52 -36.15
CA SER A 403 8.35 0.60 -36.25
C SER A 403 7.98 -0.88 -36.33
N ARG A 404 6.68 -1.21 -36.39
CA ARG A 404 6.17 -2.57 -36.58
C ARG A 404 5.83 -2.80 -38.06
N PRO A 405 6.39 -3.84 -38.69
CA PRO A 405 6.06 -4.19 -40.07
C PRO A 405 4.59 -4.55 -40.26
#